data_AF-M2MJP4-F1
#
_entry.id   AF-M2MJP4-F1
#
_cell.length_a   1.000
_cell.length_b   1.000
_cell.length_c   1.000
_cell.angle_alpha   90.00
_cell.angle_beta   90.00
_cell.angle_gamma   90.00
#
_symmetry.space_group_name_H-M   'P 1'
#
loop_
_entity.id
_entity.type
_entity.pdbx_description
1 polymer ?
#
loop_
_entity_poly.entity_id
_entity_poly.type
_entity_poly.pdbx_seq_one_letter_code
_entity_poly.pdbx_strand_id
1 'polypeptide(L)'
;MPSPALIARLRHLQESSELLVLSSPAAAAHLRVTRNAVAEEQMQDAVPINERICHACGDLLIPGWTCTTTNDDSRRSRRRTNRTKPGMRTIRCDRCNSTTSLTSAKPSGSQLQGSAIDSTSAMPKPQLPDPPIPAVEVSTRPSRKARNSKSTLQSLLASQQSKNGPSIAKPGLDLMDFMKT
;
A
#
# COMPACT_ATOMS: atom_id res chain seq x y z
N MET A 1 -12.80 -8.29 -30.96
CA MET A 1 -12.85 -7.04 -30.17
C MET A 1 -14.07 -7.09 -29.26
N PRO A 2 -13.92 -6.88 -27.95
CA PRO A 2 -15.04 -6.89 -27.00
C PRO A 2 -16.06 -5.79 -27.31
N SER A 3 -17.35 -6.06 -27.07
CA SER A 3 -18.41 -5.06 -27.27
C SER A 3 -18.30 -3.93 -26.22
N PRO A 4 -18.70 -2.68 -26.52
CA PRO A 4 -18.60 -1.59 -25.55
C PRO A 4 -19.48 -1.82 -24.31
N ALA A 5 -20.63 -2.48 -24.48
CA ALA A 5 -21.53 -2.84 -23.38
C ALA A 5 -20.89 -3.86 -22.41
N LEU A 6 -20.14 -4.83 -22.93
CA LEU A 6 -19.37 -5.80 -22.15
C LEU A 6 -18.31 -5.09 -21.30
N ILE A 7 -17.52 -4.20 -21.91
CA ILE A 7 -16.47 -3.47 -21.20
C ILE A 7 -17.07 -2.65 -20.06
N ALA A 8 -18.20 -1.97 -20.31
CA ALA A 8 -18.90 -1.21 -19.29
C ALA A 8 -19.39 -2.13 -18.13
N ARG A 9 -19.91 -3.31 -18.46
CA ARG A 9 -20.34 -4.30 -17.45
C ARG A 9 -19.16 -4.79 -16.60
N LEU A 10 -18.03 -5.15 -17.20
CA LEU A 10 -16.85 -5.60 -16.47
C LEU A 10 -16.29 -4.51 -15.55
N ARG A 11 -16.26 -3.27 -16.03
CA ARG A 11 -15.85 -2.11 -15.23
C ARG A 11 -16.80 -1.90 -14.06
N HIS A 12 -18.10 -1.92 -14.29
CA HIS A 12 -19.10 -1.76 -13.23
C HIS A 12 -18.98 -2.83 -12.14
N LEU A 13 -18.81 -4.10 -12.52
CA LEU A 13 -18.62 -5.20 -11.56
C LEU A 13 -17.32 -5.02 -10.75
N GLN A 14 -16.25 -4.57 -11.40
CA GLN A 14 -14.98 -4.31 -10.73
C GLN A 14 -15.11 -3.16 -9.72
N GLU A 15 -15.59 -1.99 -10.15
CA GLU A 15 -15.76 -0.80 -9.30
C GLU A 15 -16.69 -1.07 -8.12
N SER A 16 -17.83 -1.73 -8.38
CA SER A 16 -18.77 -2.11 -7.33
C SER A 16 -18.15 -3.07 -6.32
N SER A 17 -17.31 -4.01 -6.79
CA SER A 17 -16.60 -4.92 -5.89
C SER A 17 -15.61 -4.17 -5.01
N GLU A 18 -14.89 -3.18 -5.56
CA GLU A 18 -13.89 -2.38 -4.84
C GLU A 18 -14.52 -1.52 -3.74
N LEU A 19 -15.68 -0.92 -4.01
CA LEU A 19 -16.45 -0.15 -3.02
C LEU A 19 -16.96 -1.02 -1.86
N LEU A 20 -17.30 -2.27 -2.14
CA LEU A 20 -17.87 -3.19 -1.14
C LEU A 20 -16.81 -3.98 -0.36
N VAL A 21 -15.52 -3.93 -0.73
CA VAL A 21 -14.47 -4.75 -0.08
C VAL A 21 -14.46 -4.59 1.43
N LEU A 22 -14.64 -3.35 1.92
CA LEU A 22 -14.54 -3.04 3.34
C LEU A 22 -15.85 -3.28 4.09
N SER A 23 -17.00 -3.00 3.48
CA SER A 23 -18.31 -3.12 4.12
C SER A 23 -18.90 -4.52 4.02
N SER A 24 -18.67 -5.21 2.90
CA SER A 24 -19.16 -6.56 2.63
C SER A 24 -18.18 -7.35 1.76
N PRO A 25 -17.15 -7.97 2.37
CA PRO A 25 -16.16 -8.77 1.65
C PRO A 25 -16.77 -9.93 0.87
N ALA A 26 -17.86 -10.52 1.38
CA ALA A 26 -18.57 -11.61 0.72
C ALA A 26 -19.28 -11.16 -0.58
N ALA A 27 -19.94 -9.99 -0.55
CA ALA A 27 -20.57 -9.43 -1.74
C ALA A 27 -19.53 -9.00 -2.78
N ALA A 28 -18.45 -8.36 -2.34
CA ALA A 28 -17.33 -8.00 -3.21
C ALA A 28 -16.71 -9.25 -3.89
N ALA A 29 -16.51 -10.32 -3.14
CA ALA A 29 -16.00 -11.59 -3.66
C ALA A 29 -16.96 -12.19 -4.71
N HIS A 30 -18.27 -12.19 -4.44
CA HIS A 30 -19.27 -12.65 -5.41
C HIS A 30 -19.21 -11.84 -6.72
N LEU A 31 -19.18 -10.50 -6.64
CA LEU A 31 -19.08 -9.64 -7.82
C LEU A 31 -17.81 -9.93 -8.64
N ARG A 32 -16.68 -10.20 -7.98
CA ARG A 32 -15.43 -10.56 -8.64
C ARG A 32 -15.50 -11.91 -9.35
N VAL A 33 -16.11 -12.92 -8.72
CA VAL A 33 -16.35 -14.22 -9.37
C VAL A 33 -17.23 -14.04 -10.61
N THR A 34 -18.30 -13.24 -10.51
CA THR A 34 -19.17 -12.98 -11.67
C THR A 34 -18.44 -12.22 -12.79
N ARG A 35 -17.56 -11.27 -12.45
CA ARG A 35 -16.69 -10.58 -13.42
C ARG A 35 -15.76 -11.59 -14.12
N ASN A 36 -15.12 -12.47 -13.36
CA ASN A 36 -14.19 -13.47 -13.91
C ASN A 36 -14.91 -14.42 -14.86
N ALA A 37 -16.11 -14.91 -14.50
CA ALA A 37 -16.92 -15.75 -15.37
C ALA A 37 -17.28 -15.05 -16.70
N VAL A 38 -17.73 -13.79 -16.62
CA VAL A 38 -18.05 -12.99 -17.83
C VAL A 38 -16.79 -12.71 -18.66
N ALA A 39 -15.64 -12.50 -18.02
CA ALA A 39 -14.38 -12.28 -18.70
C ALA A 39 -13.91 -13.56 -19.42
N GLU A 40 -14.00 -14.73 -18.79
CA GLU A 40 -13.62 -16.03 -19.38
C GLU A 40 -14.48 -16.39 -20.59
N GLU A 41 -15.79 -16.11 -20.55
CA GLU A 41 -16.70 -16.39 -21.67
C GLU A 41 -16.40 -15.55 -22.92
N GLN A 42 -15.93 -14.32 -22.75
CA GLN A 42 -15.88 -13.32 -23.84
C GLN A 42 -14.47 -12.83 -24.18
N MET A 43 -13.49 -13.07 -23.33
CA MET A 43 -12.08 -12.74 -23.53
C MET A 43 -11.22 -13.98 -23.28
N GLN A 44 -10.74 -14.61 -24.35
CA GLN A 44 -9.74 -15.69 -24.25
C GLN A 44 -8.40 -15.20 -23.66
N ASP A 45 -8.16 -13.89 -23.66
CA ASP A 45 -6.99 -13.24 -23.07
C ASP A 45 -7.38 -12.40 -21.86
N ALA A 46 -7.65 -13.05 -20.73
CA ALA A 46 -7.76 -12.35 -19.45
C ALA A 46 -6.41 -11.69 -19.15
N VAL A 47 -6.37 -10.36 -19.19
CA VAL A 47 -5.21 -9.57 -18.75
C VAL A 47 -4.81 -10.09 -17.37
N PRO A 48 -3.55 -10.51 -17.15
CA PRO A 48 -3.07 -10.87 -15.82
C PRO A 48 -2.92 -9.57 -15.06
N ILE A 49 -4.04 -9.05 -14.56
CA ILE A 49 -3.98 -7.95 -13.62
C ILE A 49 -3.32 -8.57 -12.40
N ASN A 50 -2.23 -7.94 -11.95
CA ASN A 50 -1.50 -8.29 -10.73
C ASN A 50 -2.37 -8.00 -9.50
N GLU A 51 -3.61 -8.47 -9.51
CA GLU A 51 -4.63 -8.25 -8.53
C GLU A 51 -4.33 -9.20 -7.37
N ARG A 52 -4.27 -8.64 -6.16
CA ARG A 52 -4.16 -9.40 -4.91
C ARG A 52 -5.51 -10.04 -4.62
N ILE A 53 -6.04 -10.86 -5.53
CA ILE A 53 -7.39 -11.43 -5.47
C ILE A 53 -7.29 -12.93 -5.75
N CYS A 54 -8.09 -13.71 -5.06
CA CYS A 54 -8.25 -15.13 -5.32
C CYS A 54 -9.08 -15.31 -6.60
N HIS A 55 -8.55 -15.99 -7.62
CA HIS A 55 -9.31 -16.28 -8.84
C HIS A 55 -10.47 -17.25 -8.61
N ALA A 56 -10.35 -18.17 -7.65
CA ALA A 56 -11.38 -19.18 -7.39
C ALA A 56 -12.58 -18.61 -6.63
N CYS A 57 -12.35 -17.89 -5.52
CA CYS A 57 -13.44 -17.39 -4.67
C CYS A 57 -13.63 -15.87 -4.69
N GLY A 58 -12.79 -15.11 -5.40
CA GLY A 58 -12.89 -13.65 -5.52
C GLY A 58 -12.43 -12.86 -4.30
N ASP A 59 -11.96 -13.52 -3.24
CA ASP A 59 -11.58 -12.84 -2.00
C ASP A 59 -10.27 -12.05 -2.14
N LEU A 60 -10.13 -10.95 -1.40
CA LEU A 60 -8.91 -10.14 -1.40
C LEU A 60 -7.81 -10.90 -0.65
N LEU A 61 -6.65 -11.09 -1.28
CA LEU A 61 -5.47 -11.77 -0.74
C LEU A 61 -4.57 -10.77 0.01
N ILE A 62 -4.73 -10.73 1.33
CA ILE A 62 -3.88 -9.96 2.26
C ILE A 62 -3.00 -10.96 3.02
N PRO A 63 -1.66 -10.95 2.79
CA PRO A 63 -0.75 -11.86 3.45
C PRO A 63 -0.85 -11.78 4.98
N GLY A 64 -1.09 -12.92 5.62
CA GLY A 64 -1.23 -13.05 7.07
C GLY A 64 -2.65 -12.79 7.60
N TRP A 65 -3.60 -12.42 6.74
CA TRP A 65 -5.00 -12.17 7.12
C TRP A 65 -5.95 -13.12 6.41
N THR A 66 -5.90 -13.13 5.07
CA THR A 66 -6.78 -13.94 4.21
C THR A 66 -6.02 -14.87 3.30
N CYS A 67 -4.68 -14.80 3.34
CA CYS A 67 -3.83 -15.69 2.58
C CYS A 67 -2.49 -15.96 3.27
N THR A 68 -1.98 -17.17 3.02
CA THR A 68 -0.67 -17.63 3.45
C THR A 68 0.31 -17.63 2.28
N THR A 69 1.53 -17.17 2.52
CA THR A 69 2.58 -17.19 1.48
C THR A 69 3.39 -18.47 1.61
N THR A 70 3.37 -19.30 0.59
CA THR A 70 4.26 -20.45 0.48
C THR A 70 5.52 -20.00 -0.24
N ASN A 71 6.52 -19.54 0.50
CA ASN A 71 7.87 -19.46 -0.06
C ASN A 71 8.42 -20.88 -0.06
N ASP A 72 8.58 -21.48 -1.24
CA ASP A 72 9.32 -22.73 -1.37
C ASP A 72 10.81 -22.43 -1.16
N ASP A 73 11.21 -22.28 0.11
CA ASP A 73 12.57 -21.95 0.53
C ASP A 73 13.54 -23.10 0.27
N SER A 74 13.04 -24.28 -0.14
CA SER A 74 13.84 -25.47 -0.46
C SER A 74 14.88 -25.25 -1.57
N ARG A 75 14.69 -24.24 -2.44
CA ARG A 75 15.60 -23.96 -3.56
C ARG A 75 16.49 -22.74 -3.37
N ARG A 76 16.36 -22.01 -2.26
CA ARG A 76 17.03 -20.70 -2.08
C ARG A 76 18.46 -20.79 -1.55
N SER A 77 18.87 -21.96 -1.05
CA SER A 77 20.17 -22.13 -0.39
C SER A 77 21.39 -22.19 -1.33
N ARG A 78 21.26 -22.56 -2.62
CA ARG A 78 22.46 -22.87 -3.46
C ARG A 78 22.81 -21.96 -4.63
N ARG A 79 22.03 -20.94 -4.98
CA ARG A 79 22.36 -20.08 -6.15
C ARG A 79 22.13 -18.59 -5.87
N ARG A 80 22.96 -18.02 -5.00
CA ARG A 80 23.17 -16.56 -4.90
C ARG A 80 24.24 -16.09 -5.88
N THR A 81 24.05 -16.37 -7.16
CA THR A 81 24.79 -15.68 -8.23
C THR A 81 23.78 -15.36 -9.34
N ASN A 82 23.57 -14.06 -9.55
CA ASN A 82 22.83 -13.45 -10.67
C ASN A 82 21.36 -13.88 -10.85
N ARG A 83 20.42 -13.21 -10.16
CA ARG A 83 19.01 -13.19 -10.60
C ARG A 83 18.48 -11.76 -10.70
N THR A 84 18.48 -11.25 -11.92
CA THR A 84 17.69 -10.09 -12.38
C THR A 84 16.23 -10.45 -12.70
N LYS A 85 15.79 -11.70 -12.46
CA LYS A 85 14.44 -12.15 -12.78
C LYS A 85 13.43 -11.78 -11.68
N PRO A 86 12.23 -11.29 -12.03
CA PRO A 86 11.18 -11.02 -11.06
C PRO A 86 10.84 -12.30 -10.28
N GLY A 87 10.74 -12.18 -8.96
CA GLY A 87 10.37 -13.29 -8.08
C GLY A 87 8.88 -13.58 -8.21
N MET A 88 8.53 -14.76 -8.74
CA MET A 88 7.17 -15.29 -8.64
C MET A 88 6.92 -15.71 -7.18
N ARG A 89 5.85 -15.22 -6.59
CA ARG A 89 5.44 -15.52 -5.21
C ARG A 89 4.14 -16.32 -5.26
N THR A 90 4.14 -17.50 -4.69
CA THR A 90 2.96 -18.36 -4.59
C THR A 90 2.21 -18.02 -3.30
N ILE A 91 0.92 -17.76 -3.42
CA ILE A 91 0.04 -17.40 -2.31
C ILE A 91 -1.14 -18.37 -2.28
N ARG A 92 -1.49 -18.87 -1.10
CA ARG A 92 -2.63 -19.74 -0.85
C ARG A 92 -3.74 -18.94 -0.18
N CYS A 93 -4.96 -19.01 -0.72
CA CYS A 93 -6.14 -18.40 -0.10
C CYS A 93 -6.59 -19.22 1.10
N ASP A 94 -6.85 -18.57 2.25
CA ASP A 94 -7.24 -19.29 3.47
C ASP A 94 -8.73 -19.68 3.46
N ARG A 95 -9.56 -19.05 2.61
CA ARG A 95 -10.98 -19.39 2.46
C ARG A 95 -11.24 -20.65 1.65
N CYS A 96 -10.62 -20.77 0.46
CA CYS A 96 -10.88 -21.85 -0.48
C CYS A 96 -9.68 -22.76 -0.76
N ASN A 97 -8.52 -22.49 -0.13
CA ASN A 97 -7.27 -23.21 -0.34
C ASN A 97 -6.71 -23.15 -1.77
N SER A 98 -7.30 -22.38 -2.68
CA SER A 98 -6.75 -22.18 -4.02
C SER A 98 -5.39 -21.49 -3.95
N THR A 99 -4.50 -21.85 -4.86
CA THR A 99 -3.16 -21.27 -4.93
C THR A 99 -3.05 -20.36 -6.14
N THR A 100 -2.65 -19.11 -5.92
CA THR A 100 -2.43 -18.10 -6.98
C THR A 100 -0.94 -17.72 -7.01
N SER A 101 -0.34 -17.73 -8.20
CA SER A 101 1.02 -17.24 -8.43
C SER A 101 0.99 -15.75 -8.77
N LEU A 102 1.48 -14.91 -7.87
CA LEU A 102 1.66 -13.49 -8.14
C LEU A 102 3.05 -13.24 -8.72
N THR A 103 3.11 -12.63 -9.89
CA THR A 103 4.35 -12.08 -10.43
C THR A 103 4.67 -10.79 -9.69
N SER A 104 5.79 -10.76 -8.96
CA SER A 104 6.28 -9.50 -8.39
C SER A 104 6.81 -8.64 -9.53
N ALA A 105 5.94 -7.80 -10.11
CA ALA A 105 6.41 -6.73 -10.97
C ALA A 105 7.36 -5.85 -10.14
N LYS A 106 8.58 -5.65 -10.63
CA LYS A 106 9.53 -4.73 -10.00
C LYS A 106 8.83 -3.36 -9.97
N PRO A 107 8.73 -2.65 -8.83
CA PRO A 107 8.22 -1.30 -8.85
C PRO A 107 9.14 -0.51 -9.78
N SER A 108 8.68 -0.19 -10.98
CA SER A 108 9.33 0.80 -11.81
C SER A 108 9.29 2.06 -10.96
N GLY A 109 10.44 2.49 -10.46
CA GLY A 109 10.53 3.79 -9.82
C GLY A 109 10.07 4.81 -10.84
N SER A 110 8.82 5.27 -10.72
CA SER A 110 8.39 6.48 -11.38
C SER A 110 9.26 7.56 -10.80
N GLN A 111 10.33 7.89 -11.52
CA GLN A 111 11.06 9.11 -11.33
C GLN A 111 9.99 10.20 -11.41
N LEU A 112 9.65 10.79 -10.26
CA LEU A 112 8.75 11.92 -10.18
C LEU A 112 9.38 13.03 -11.02
N GLN A 113 9.06 13.07 -12.31
CA GLN A 113 9.21 14.27 -13.09
C GLN A 113 8.15 15.21 -12.53
N GLY A 114 8.61 16.16 -11.72
CA GLY A 114 7.80 17.28 -11.29
C GLY A 114 7.40 18.08 -12.52
N SER A 115 6.29 17.71 -13.14
CA SER A 115 5.54 18.61 -13.99
C SER A 115 4.77 19.53 -13.06
N ALA A 116 5.27 20.76 -12.91
CA ALA A 116 4.53 21.85 -12.32
C ALA A 116 3.23 22.03 -13.11
N ILE A 117 2.13 21.51 -12.57
CA ILE A 117 0.78 21.84 -13.00
C ILE A 117 0.44 23.18 -12.36
N ASP A 118 0.59 24.22 -13.18
CA ASP A 118 0.10 25.57 -12.93
C ASP A 118 -1.43 25.50 -12.81
N SER A 119 -1.90 25.40 -11.57
CA SER A 119 -3.32 25.25 -11.24
C SER A 119 -3.91 26.63 -10.98
N THR A 120 -4.25 27.34 -12.04
CA THR A 120 -5.22 28.44 -11.98
C THR A 120 -6.59 27.91 -12.39
N SER A 121 -7.36 27.43 -11.42
CA SER A 121 -8.82 27.43 -11.54
C SER A 121 -9.42 27.64 -10.17
N ALA A 122 -10.02 28.81 -10.00
CA ALA A 122 -10.60 29.31 -8.77
C ALA A 122 -11.81 28.48 -8.33
N MET A 123 -11.85 28.09 -7.05
CA MET A 123 -13.11 27.82 -6.36
C MET A 123 -13.65 29.12 -5.75
N PRO A 124 -14.97 29.36 -5.79
CA PRO A 124 -15.58 30.53 -5.16
C PRO A 124 -15.61 30.32 -3.63
N LYS A 125 -15.03 31.27 -2.89
CA LYS A 125 -15.03 31.30 -1.43
C LYS A 125 -16.18 32.20 -0.94
N PRO A 126 -16.94 31.81 0.11
CA PRO A 126 -17.97 32.65 0.72
C PRO A 126 -17.34 33.90 1.37
N GLN A 127 -18.00 35.05 1.18
CA GLN A 127 -17.59 36.35 1.69
C GLN A 127 -17.91 36.50 3.19
N LEU A 128 -16.94 37.02 3.95
CA LEU A 128 -17.15 37.82 5.16
C LEU A 128 -16.03 38.88 5.25
N PRO A 129 -16.30 40.09 5.76
CA PRO A 129 -15.46 41.27 5.53
C PRO A 129 -14.34 41.44 6.58
N ASP A 130 -13.17 41.88 6.11
CA ASP A 130 -12.00 42.29 6.92
C ASP A 130 -12.21 43.63 7.66
N PRO A 131 -11.40 43.90 8.69
CA PRO A 131 -10.46 45.04 8.61
C PRO A 131 -9.09 44.78 9.30
N PRO A 132 -8.13 45.74 9.34
CA PRO A 132 -7.02 45.92 8.40
C PRO A 132 -5.61 45.65 8.99
N ILE A 133 -4.62 45.60 8.08
CA ILE A 133 -3.17 45.33 8.25
C ILE A 133 -2.48 46.39 9.15
N PRO A 134 -1.29 46.11 9.73
CA PRO A 134 -0.09 46.69 9.11
C PRO A 134 1.11 45.75 8.99
N ALA A 135 1.94 46.11 8.01
CA ALA A 135 3.12 45.44 7.50
C ALA A 135 4.28 45.37 8.52
N VAL A 136 5.09 44.31 8.42
CA VAL A 136 6.52 44.38 8.79
C VAL A 136 7.34 43.58 7.79
N GLU A 137 8.39 44.23 7.33
CA GLU A 137 9.36 43.84 6.32
C GLU A 137 10.40 42.82 6.81
N VAL A 138 11.18 42.32 5.84
CA VAL A 138 12.61 41.95 5.95
C VAL A 138 12.95 40.67 6.72
N SER A 139 13.48 39.67 6.00
CA SER A 139 14.94 39.44 5.96
C SER A 139 15.29 38.11 5.31
N THR A 140 16.09 38.20 4.26
CA THR A 140 16.81 37.09 3.65
C THR A 140 17.99 36.69 4.55
N ARG A 141 18.15 35.40 4.85
CA ARG A 141 19.47 34.76 4.99
C ARG A 141 19.38 33.22 4.99
N PRO A 142 20.30 32.54 4.27
CA PRO A 142 20.29 31.09 4.11
C PRO A 142 21.05 30.40 5.25
N SER A 143 20.44 29.39 5.88
CA SER A 143 21.10 28.58 6.91
C SER A 143 21.29 27.12 6.47
N ARG A 144 22.53 26.86 6.06
CA ARG A 144 23.37 25.68 6.35
C ARG A 144 22.70 24.31 6.54
N LYS A 145 23.02 23.45 5.57
CA LYS A 145 23.13 21.97 5.64
C LYS A 145 23.14 21.39 7.06
N ALA A 146 22.07 20.71 7.45
CA ALA A 146 22.09 19.66 8.46
C ALA A 146 21.68 18.35 7.79
N ARG A 147 22.67 17.48 7.54
CA ARG A 147 22.46 16.09 7.12
C ARG A 147 21.79 15.36 8.28
N ASN A 148 20.50 15.07 8.17
CA ASN A 148 19.83 14.12 9.05
C ASN A 148 20.38 12.72 8.78
N SER A 149 21.46 12.36 9.49
CA SER A 149 21.98 11.01 9.56
C SER A 149 21.03 10.15 10.39
N LYS A 150 20.10 9.49 9.70
CA LYS A 150 19.66 8.11 9.91
C LYS A 150 19.80 7.60 11.37
N SER A 151 18.80 7.88 12.19
CA SER A 151 18.58 7.24 13.48
C SER A 151 18.21 5.76 13.27
N THR A 152 19.20 4.89 13.22
CA THR A 152 18.98 3.43 13.24
C THR A 152 18.56 3.00 14.64
N LEU A 153 17.71 1.97 14.78
CA LEU A 153 17.29 1.44 16.09
C LEU A 153 18.48 1.12 17.01
N GLN A 154 19.61 0.70 16.44
CA GLN A 154 20.85 0.46 17.19
C GLN A 154 21.44 1.73 17.82
N SER A 155 21.31 2.90 17.21
CA SER A 155 21.77 4.16 17.80
C SER A 155 20.84 4.64 18.92
N LEU A 156 19.55 4.32 18.86
CA LEU A 156 18.63 4.54 19.98
C LEU A 156 18.92 3.61 21.17
N LEU A 157 19.28 2.34 20.91
CA LEU A 157 19.65 1.39 21.97
C LEU A 157 20.97 1.76 22.66
N ALA A 158 21.98 2.20 21.90
CA ALA A 158 23.24 2.68 22.46
C ALA A 158 23.06 3.93 23.35
N SER A 159 22.10 4.80 23.00
CA SER A 159 21.75 5.98 23.79
C SER A 159 21.00 5.65 25.09
N GLN A 160 20.43 4.45 25.19
CA GLN A 160 19.70 3.99 26.38
C GLN A 160 20.65 3.37 27.41
N GLN A 161 21.75 2.75 26.95
CA GLN A 161 22.77 2.17 27.83
C GLN A 161 23.58 3.22 28.61
N SER A 162 23.63 4.47 28.16
CA SER A 162 24.34 5.56 28.86
C SER A 162 23.52 6.26 29.95
N LYS A 163 22.31 5.78 30.29
CA LYS A 163 21.42 6.40 31.30
C LYS A 163 21.23 5.62 32.60
N ASN A 164 22.09 4.63 32.90
CA ASN A 164 22.07 3.94 34.20
C ASN A 164 22.95 4.68 35.24
N GLY A 165 22.63 5.95 35.49
CA GLY A 165 23.12 6.72 36.64
C GLY A 165 21.93 7.25 37.43
N PRO A 166 21.96 7.27 38.77
CA PRO A 166 20.78 7.55 39.57
C PRO A 166 20.55 9.06 39.61
N SER A 167 19.60 9.58 38.82
CA SER A 167 18.91 10.82 39.17
C SER A 167 17.61 11.02 38.38
N ILE A 168 16.54 11.07 39.17
CA ILE A 168 15.37 11.96 39.04
C ILE A 168 14.49 11.74 37.79
N ALA A 169 13.47 10.90 38.02
CA ALA A 169 12.06 11.10 37.65
C ALA A 169 11.75 11.79 36.31
N LYS A 170 11.47 10.96 35.29
CA LYS A 170 10.43 11.23 34.30
C LYS A 170 9.59 9.96 34.14
N PRO A 171 8.26 10.00 34.30
CA PRO A 171 7.41 8.84 34.10
C PRO A 171 7.28 8.59 32.60
N GLY A 172 8.04 7.64 32.07
CA GLY A 172 7.79 7.07 30.76
C GLY A 172 6.76 5.96 30.93
N LEU A 173 5.65 6.04 30.21
CA LEU A 173 4.69 4.94 30.09
C LEU A 173 5.44 3.68 29.68
N ASP A 174 5.54 2.71 30.59
CA ASP A 174 6.17 1.43 30.32
C ASP A 174 5.15 0.49 29.67
N LEU A 175 5.61 -0.32 28.71
CA LEU A 175 4.78 -1.28 28.00
C LEU A 175 4.15 -2.30 28.97
N MET A 176 4.78 -2.52 30.13
CA MET A 176 4.29 -3.40 31.19
C MET A 176 3.03 -2.87 31.92
N ASP A 177 2.71 -1.58 31.84
CA ASP A 177 1.47 -1.03 32.42
C ASP A 177 0.22 -1.46 31.62
N PHE A 178 0.37 -1.79 30.34
CA PHE A 178 -0.73 -2.22 29.48
C PHE A 178 -0.99 -3.74 29.52
N MET A 179 -0.13 -4.52 30.17
CA MET A 179 -0.23 -5.98 30.24
C MET A 179 -0.88 -6.50 31.53
N LYS A 180 -1.32 -5.60 32.43
CA LYS A 180 -2.10 -5.95 33.62
C LYS A 180 -3.59 -5.76 33.33
N THR A 181 -4.17 -6.72 32.62
CA THR A 181 -5.61 -6.97 32.59
C THR A 181 -5.84 -8.46 32.73
#